data_AF-A0A382QZS6-F1
#
_entry.id   AF-A0A382QZS6-F1
#
_cell.length_a   1.000
_cell.length_b   1.000
_cell.length_c   1.000
_cell.angle_alpha   90.00
_cell.angle_beta   90.00
_cell.angle_gamma   90.00
#
_symmetry.space_group_name_H-M   'P 1'
#
loop_
_entity.id
_entity.type
_entity.pdbx_description
1 polymer ?
#
loop_
_entity_poly.entity_id
_entity_poly.type
_entity_poly.pdbx_seq_one_letter_code
_entity_poly.pdbx_strand_id
1 'polypeptide(L)'
;VTNQSQLEDLDFLRGYWETTLWKPQIVADNVLTGIYLADASYRAALATLMLQECAEAARRLCAVFLSLQNSRNNLSTCLKQTLPTAKDWEEMINTVEAQASPEKLLELLGLEDGPLKTAEEFLNTPALLRYAVPVSLYERGPPTVINNKTGASDSMLKLYNSDSSDNPVTATIPLEEEQVVALGDATGDFVTWARDFLGTYIDGKESQITNQSELQG
;
A
#
# COMPACT_ATOMS: atom_id res chain seq x y z
N VAL A 1 19.66 -15.30 -17.69
CA VAL A 1 19.96 -14.26 -16.68
C VAL A 1 21.27 -14.66 -16.02
N THR A 2 22.25 -13.77 -15.92
CA THR A 2 23.54 -14.05 -15.24
C THR A 2 23.34 -14.02 -13.72
N ASN A 3 24.12 -14.79 -12.94
CA ASN A 3 24.05 -14.76 -11.46
C ASN A 3 24.16 -13.34 -10.89
N GLN A 4 24.95 -12.48 -11.54
CA GLN A 4 25.09 -11.07 -11.15
C GLN A 4 23.77 -10.28 -11.30
N SER A 5 23.03 -10.50 -12.39
CA SER A 5 21.72 -9.84 -12.59
C SER A 5 20.67 -10.30 -11.59
N GLN A 6 20.73 -11.55 -11.13
CA GLN A 6 19.83 -12.06 -10.08
C GLN A 6 20.12 -11.45 -8.71
N LEU A 7 21.41 -11.24 -8.39
CA LEU A 7 21.83 -10.58 -7.15
C LEU A 7 21.41 -9.11 -7.13
N GLU A 8 21.64 -8.38 -8.24
CA GLU A 8 21.22 -6.97 -8.36
C GLU A 8 19.70 -6.81 -8.23
N ASP A 9 18.92 -7.73 -8.80
CA ASP A 9 17.46 -7.74 -8.64
C ASP A 9 17.06 -7.98 -7.19
N LEU A 10 17.67 -8.94 -6.51
CA LEU A 10 17.38 -9.25 -5.11
C LEU A 10 17.74 -8.08 -4.19
N ASP A 11 18.88 -7.42 -4.41
CA ASP A 11 19.30 -6.25 -3.63
C ASP A 11 18.31 -5.09 -3.78
N PHE A 12 17.79 -4.85 -4.99
CA PHE A 12 16.71 -3.89 -5.19
C PHE A 12 15.45 -4.27 -4.41
N LEU A 13 15.03 -5.52 -4.46
CA LEU A 13 13.82 -5.99 -3.77
C LEU A 13 13.94 -5.86 -2.25
N ARG A 14 15.12 -6.19 -1.69
CA ARG A 14 15.42 -5.98 -0.27
C ARG A 14 15.34 -4.49 0.09
N GLY A 15 16.01 -3.62 -0.65
CA GLY A 15 15.94 -2.17 -0.40
C GLY A 15 14.51 -1.61 -0.51
N TYR A 16 13.73 -2.10 -1.47
CA TYR A 16 12.32 -1.76 -1.62
C TYR A 16 11.50 -2.22 -0.40
N TRP A 17 11.70 -3.46 0.03
CA TRP A 17 11.04 -4.03 1.21
C TRP A 17 11.41 -3.26 2.49
N GLU A 18 12.70 -3.07 2.77
CA GLU A 18 13.22 -2.44 3.99
C GLU A 18 12.83 -0.97 4.13
N THR A 19 12.81 -0.24 3.02
CA THR A 19 12.71 1.23 3.06
C THR A 19 11.42 1.74 2.42
N THR A 20 11.16 1.32 1.19
CA THR A 20 10.06 1.88 0.39
C THR A 20 8.71 1.44 0.93
N LEU A 21 8.54 0.17 1.28
CA LEU A 21 7.29 -0.29 1.90
C LEU A 21 7.08 0.28 3.31
N TRP A 22 8.15 0.55 4.06
CA TRP A 22 8.07 0.97 5.46
C TRP A 22 7.78 2.47 5.65
N LYS A 23 8.17 3.30 4.69
CA LYS A 23 8.02 4.76 4.75
C LYS A 23 6.61 5.22 5.16
N PRO A 24 5.50 4.74 4.58
CA PRO A 24 4.17 5.24 4.89
C PRO A 24 3.78 5.01 6.35
N GLN A 25 4.06 3.83 6.90
CA GLN A 25 3.77 3.53 8.30
C GLN A 25 4.61 4.37 9.25
N ILE A 26 5.92 4.53 8.99
CA ILE A 26 6.78 5.40 9.82
C ILE A 26 6.25 6.84 9.85
N VAL A 27 5.81 7.37 8.71
CA VAL A 27 5.22 8.72 8.66
C VAL A 27 3.88 8.75 9.39
N ALA A 28 3.01 7.75 9.19
CA ALA A 28 1.72 7.64 9.88
C ALA A 28 1.88 7.61 11.41
N ASP A 29 2.80 6.81 11.94
CA ASP A 29 3.05 6.72 13.39
C ASP A 29 3.51 8.06 13.98
N ASN A 30 4.37 8.78 13.25
CA ASN A 30 4.79 10.12 13.63
C ASN A 30 3.64 11.14 13.58
N VAL A 31 2.77 11.02 12.58
CA VAL A 31 1.56 11.86 12.47
C VAL A 31 0.59 11.59 13.62
N LEU A 32 0.32 10.33 13.96
CA LEU A 32 -0.52 9.97 15.11
C LEU A 32 0.07 10.51 16.41
N THR A 33 1.38 10.44 16.58
CA THR A 33 2.05 11.03 17.77
C THR A 33 1.85 12.55 17.85
N GLY A 34 1.93 13.24 16.71
CA GLY A 34 1.83 14.71 16.63
C GLY A 34 0.40 15.27 16.68
N ILE A 35 -0.60 14.51 16.22
CA ILE A 35 -1.96 15.06 16.00
C ILE A 35 -2.67 15.43 17.30
N TYR A 36 -2.38 14.72 18.39
CA TYR A 36 -2.95 14.98 19.71
C TYR A 36 -2.56 16.34 20.30
N LEU A 37 -1.36 16.82 19.98
CA LEU A 37 -0.79 18.06 20.53
C LEU A 37 -1.00 19.26 19.61
N ALA A 38 -1.56 19.03 18.42
CA ALA A 38 -1.70 20.01 17.36
C ALA A 38 -2.89 20.96 17.54
N ASP A 39 -2.76 22.22 17.09
CA ASP A 39 -3.90 23.12 16.90
C ASP A 39 -4.77 22.72 15.69
N ALA A 40 -5.93 23.35 15.51
CA ALA A 40 -6.89 22.97 14.47
C ALA A 40 -6.35 23.05 13.03
N SER A 41 -5.52 24.05 12.71
CA SER A 41 -4.90 24.18 11.39
C SER A 41 -3.84 23.11 11.16
N TYR A 42 -3.06 22.81 12.19
CA TYR A 42 -2.03 21.80 12.12
C TYR A 42 -2.63 20.39 12.05
N ARG A 43 -3.73 20.12 12.78
CA ARG A 43 -4.52 18.87 12.67
C ARG A 43 -5.06 18.65 11.26
N ALA A 44 -5.53 19.69 10.58
CA ALA A 44 -5.98 19.59 9.19
C ALA A 44 -4.86 19.14 8.24
N ALA A 45 -3.67 19.72 8.39
CA ALA A 45 -2.50 19.34 7.61
C ALA A 45 -2.07 17.89 7.92
N LEU A 46 -2.04 17.52 9.20
CA LEU A 46 -1.69 16.18 9.65
C LEU A 46 -2.70 15.11 9.17
N ALA A 47 -4.00 15.38 9.21
CA ALA A 47 -5.02 14.48 8.68
C ALA A 47 -4.89 14.29 7.16
N THR A 48 -4.55 15.36 6.43
CA THR A 48 -4.26 15.27 4.98
C THR A 48 -3.04 14.39 4.73
N LEU A 49 -1.96 14.58 5.50
CA LEU A 49 -0.76 13.76 5.41
C LEU A 49 -1.05 12.30 5.74
N MET A 50 -1.86 12.02 6.77
CA MET A 50 -2.29 10.66 7.08
C MET A 50 -3.02 10.01 5.90
N LEU A 51 -3.95 10.72 5.25
CA LEU A 51 -4.62 10.20 4.06
C LEU A 51 -3.64 9.94 2.91
N GLN A 52 -2.65 10.82 2.72
CA GLN A 52 -1.62 10.64 1.69
C GLN A 52 -0.84 9.34 1.92
N GLU A 53 -0.37 9.10 3.15
CA GLU A 53 0.41 7.91 3.45
C GLU A 53 -0.44 6.64 3.38
N CYS A 54 -1.72 6.70 3.76
CA CYS A 54 -2.68 5.61 3.55
C CYS A 54 -2.85 5.28 2.05
N ALA A 55 -3.04 6.29 1.21
CA ALA A 55 -3.16 6.11 -0.25
C ALA A 55 -1.85 5.59 -0.86
N GLU A 56 -0.69 6.06 -0.40
CA GLU A 56 0.61 5.56 -0.85
C GLU A 56 0.84 4.09 -0.45
N ALA A 57 0.48 3.72 0.78
CA ALA A 57 0.55 2.33 1.26
C ALA A 57 -0.36 1.41 0.44
N ALA A 58 -1.60 1.81 0.19
CA ALA A 58 -2.56 1.08 -0.65
C ALA A 58 -2.00 0.85 -2.06
N ARG A 59 -1.45 1.90 -2.70
CA ARG A 59 -0.85 1.80 -4.04
C ARG A 59 0.38 0.88 -4.05
N ARG A 60 1.19 0.90 -3.00
CA ARG A 60 2.36 0.00 -2.88
C ARG A 60 1.97 -1.45 -2.66
N LEU A 61 0.96 -1.73 -1.84
CA LEU A 61 0.37 -3.06 -1.72
C LEU A 61 -0.12 -3.55 -3.07
N CYS A 62 -0.87 -2.72 -3.80
CA CYS A 62 -1.35 -3.04 -5.14
C CYS A 62 -0.19 -3.33 -6.12
N ALA A 63 0.89 -2.56 -6.05
CA ALA A 63 2.07 -2.76 -6.90
C ALA A 63 2.71 -4.13 -6.63
N VAL A 64 2.89 -4.49 -5.36
CA VAL A 64 3.42 -5.79 -4.95
C VAL A 64 2.50 -6.92 -5.42
N PHE A 65 1.21 -6.81 -5.13
CA PHE A 65 0.22 -7.82 -5.50
C PHE A 65 0.19 -8.08 -7.01
N LEU A 66 0.02 -7.04 -7.82
CA LEU A 66 -0.08 -7.18 -9.28
C LEU A 66 1.24 -7.66 -9.90
N SER A 67 2.39 -7.26 -9.33
CA SER A 67 3.70 -7.75 -9.76
C SER A 67 3.85 -9.25 -9.48
N LEU A 68 3.44 -9.72 -8.30
CA LEU A 68 3.44 -11.13 -7.92
C LEU A 68 2.43 -11.96 -8.73
N GLN A 69 1.29 -11.38 -9.06
CA GLN A 69 0.29 -12.06 -9.89
C GLN A 69 0.77 -12.21 -11.34
N ASN A 70 1.25 -11.13 -11.96
CA ASN A 70 1.39 -11.05 -13.42
C ASN A 70 2.83 -11.20 -13.91
N SER A 71 3.85 -10.97 -13.08
CA SER A 71 5.24 -10.82 -13.55
C SER A 71 6.28 -11.24 -12.53
N ARG A 72 6.09 -12.41 -11.90
CA ARG A 72 6.98 -12.97 -10.86
C ARG A 72 8.46 -13.03 -11.23
N ASN A 73 8.80 -13.18 -12.51
CA ASN A 73 10.19 -13.26 -12.95
C ASN A 73 10.84 -11.90 -13.21
N ASN A 74 10.07 -10.81 -13.20
CA ASN A 74 10.52 -9.44 -13.47
C ASN A 74 10.05 -8.45 -12.39
N LEU A 75 9.89 -8.93 -11.15
CA LEU A 75 9.27 -8.18 -10.05
C LEU A 75 9.95 -6.83 -9.81
N SER A 76 11.29 -6.80 -9.81
CA SER A 76 12.09 -5.58 -9.63
C SER A 76 11.79 -4.53 -10.69
N THR A 77 11.55 -4.96 -11.93
CA THR A 77 11.25 -4.07 -13.06
C THR A 77 9.84 -3.49 -12.92
N CYS A 78 8.86 -4.30 -12.53
CA CYS A 78 7.49 -3.85 -12.29
C CYS A 78 7.43 -2.83 -11.15
N LEU A 79 8.13 -3.08 -10.03
CA LEU A 79 8.16 -2.19 -8.87
C LEU A 79 8.91 -0.86 -9.10
N LYS A 80 9.69 -0.75 -10.19
CA LYS A 80 10.32 0.52 -10.62
C LYS A 80 9.38 1.40 -11.46
N GLN A 81 8.23 0.89 -11.88
CA GLN A 81 7.27 1.67 -12.66
C GLN A 81 6.47 2.63 -11.79
N THR A 82 5.65 3.46 -12.42
CA THR A 82 4.70 4.33 -11.72
C THR A 82 3.76 3.50 -10.84
N LEU A 83 3.44 4.03 -9.66
CA LEU A 83 2.53 3.35 -8.74
C LEU A 83 1.15 3.12 -9.38
N PRO A 84 0.48 1.98 -9.09
CA PRO A 84 -0.85 1.65 -9.60
C PRO A 84 -1.90 2.73 -9.34
N THR A 85 -2.92 2.76 -10.18
CA THR A 85 -4.08 3.67 -10.14
C THR A 85 -5.21 3.09 -9.28
N ALA A 86 -6.28 3.86 -9.09
CA ALA A 86 -7.50 3.41 -8.43
C ALA A 86 -8.17 2.26 -9.20
N LYS A 87 -8.06 2.25 -10.54
CA LYS A 87 -8.57 1.15 -11.36
C LYS A 87 -7.81 -0.15 -11.06
N ASP A 88 -6.49 -0.07 -10.92
CA ASP A 88 -5.66 -1.22 -10.58
C ASP A 88 -5.96 -1.71 -9.15
N TRP A 89 -6.25 -0.79 -8.21
CA TRP A 89 -6.73 -1.11 -6.88
C TRP A 89 -8.06 -1.87 -6.91
N GLU A 90 -9.04 -1.37 -7.66
CA GLU A 90 -10.34 -2.05 -7.84
C GLU A 90 -10.17 -3.45 -8.45
N GLU A 91 -9.31 -3.59 -9.47
CA GLU A 91 -9.00 -4.88 -10.09
C GLU A 91 -8.36 -5.86 -9.10
N MET A 92 -7.42 -5.39 -8.28
CA MET A 92 -6.83 -6.19 -7.21
C MET A 92 -7.90 -6.65 -6.22
N ILE A 93 -8.75 -5.74 -5.72
CA ILE A 93 -9.79 -6.11 -4.73
C ILE A 93 -10.79 -7.11 -5.31
N ASN A 94 -11.25 -6.90 -6.55
CA ASN A 94 -12.12 -7.86 -7.24
C ASN A 94 -11.45 -9.24 -7.38
N THR A 95 -10.14 -9.27 -7.62
CA THR A 95 -9.36 -10.51 -7.70
C THR A 95 -9.27 -11.20 -6.35
N VAL A 96 -9.02 -10.45 -5.27
CA VAL A 96 -8.94 -10.95 -3.89
C VAL A 96 -10.29 -11.51 -3.45
N GLU A 97 -11.39 -10.77 -3.65
CA GLU A 97 -12.75 -11.19 -3.29
C GLU A 97 -13.22 -12.44 -4.05
N ALA A 98 -12.65 -12.70 -5.24
CA ALA A 98 -12.95 -13.92 -6.00
C ALA A 98 -12.26 -15.18 -5.44
N GLN A 99 -11.32 -15.05 -4.50
CA GLN A 99 -10.61 -16.19 -3.94
C GLN A 99 -11.44 -16.90 -2.85
N ALA A 100 -11.51 -18.22 -2.93
CA ALA A 100 -12.28 -19.04 -2.00
C ALA A 100 -11.58 -19.26 -0.65
N SER A 101 -10.26 -19.11 -0.58
CA SER A 101 -9.48 -19.30 0.65
C SER A 101 -8.13 -18.57 0.62
N PRO A 102 -7.50 -18.35 1.79
CA PRO A 102 -6.15 -17.76 1.88
C PRO A 102 -5.09 -18.54 1.09
N GLU A 103 -5.15 -19.86 1.08
CA GLU A 103 -4.21 -20.71 0.33
C GLU A 103 -4.34 -20.49 -1.18
N LYS A 104 -5.57 -20.32 -1.68
CA LYS A 104 -5.81 -20.02 -3.10
C LYS A 104 -5.28 -18.65 -3.50
N LEU A 105 -5.40 -17.68 -2.60
CA LEU A 105 -4.78 -16.37 -2.80
C LEU A 105 -3.24 -16.48 -2.84
N LEU A 106 -2.64 -17.25 -1.93
CA LEU A 106 -1.20 -17.45 -1.92
C LEU A 106 -0.69 -18.21 -3.16
N GLU A 107 -1.43 -19.23 -3.63
CA GLU A 107 -1.16 -19.93 -4.90
C GLU A 107 -1.19 -18.96 -6.09
N LEU A 108 -2.20 -18.09 -6.15
CA LEU A 108 -2.31 -17.02 -7.16
C LEU A 108 -1.11 -16.07 -7.15
N LEU A 109 -0.51 -15.82 -5.99
CA LEU A 109 0.68 -14.97 -5.85
C LEU A 109 2.00 -15.75 -5.99
N GLY A 110 1.96 -17.09 -5.98
CA GLY A 110 3.14 -17.95 -6.06
C GLY A 110 3.90 -18.05 -4.75
N LEU A 111 3.17 -17.94 -3.65
CA LEU A 111 3.68 -17.90 -2.28
C LEU A 111 3.13 -19.11 -1.50
N GLU A 112 3.26 -20.32 -2.03
CA GLU A 112 2.59 -21.52 -1.51
C GLU A 112 2.95 -21.84 -0.04
N ASP A 113 4.19 -21.56 0.38
CA ASP A 113 4.66 -21.66 1.77
C ASP A 113 4.55 -20.33 2.54
N GLY A 114 3.75 -19.40 2.01
CA GLY A 114 3.74 -17.99 2.40
C GLY A 114 2.89 -17.64 3.62
N PRO A 115 2.65 -16.35 3.84
CA PRO A 115 2.17 -15.85 5.11
C PRO A 115 0.65 -16.03 5.20
N LEU A 116 0.23 -17.23 5.62
CA LEU A 116 -1.18 -17.64 5.65
C LEU A 116 -2.05 -16.68 6.47
N LYS A 117 -1.55 -16.23 7.64
CA LYS A 117 -2.26 -15.28 8.50
C LYS A 117 -2.52 -13.95 7.80
N THR A 118 -1.52 -13.44 7.08
CA THR A 118 -1.62 -12.19 6.31
C THR A 118 -2.62 -12.33 5.16
N ALA A 119 -2.61 -13.46 4.46
CA ALA A 119 -3.60 -13.74 3.42
C ALA A 119 -5.03 -13.85 4.00
N GLU A 120 -5.18 -14.47 5.18
CA GLU A 120 -6.45 -14.55 5.91
C GLU A 120 -6.96 -13.17 6.33
N GLU A 121 -6.11 -12.35 6.93
CA GLU A 121 -6.47 -10.98 7.32
C GLU A 121 -6.87 -10.13 6.11
N PHE A 122 -6.10 -10.21 5.02
CA PHE A 122 -6.37 -9.44 3.81
C PHE A 122 -7.72 -9.84 3.18
N LEU A 123 -8.01 -11.14 3.07
CA LEU A 123 -9.30 -11.63 2.56
C LEU A 123 -10.49 -11.25 3.45
N ASN A 124 -10.28 -11.27 4.77
CA ASN A 124 -11.36 -11.00 5.73
C ASN A 124 -11.56 -9.52 6.02
N THR A 125 -10.71 -8.63 5.50
CA THR A 125 -10.85 -7.18 5.73
C THR A 125 -11.96 -6.61 4.85
N PRO A 126 -13.06 -6.11 5.44
CA PRO A 126 -14.18 -5.62 4.66
C PRO A 126 -13.93 -4.22 4.08
N ALA A 127 -14.70 -3.88 3.05
CA ALA A 127 -14.80 -2.52 2.51
C ALA A 127 -13.48 -1.93 1.96
N LEU A 128 -12.53 -2.75 1.52
CA LEU A 128 -11.28 -2.29 0.91
C LEU A 128 -11.50 -1.45 -0.37
N LEU A 129 -12.59 -1.70 -1.10
CA LEU A 129 -13.01 -0.88 -2.24
C LEU A 129 -13.16 0.62 -1.91
N ARG A 130 -13.45 1.00 -0.65
CA ARG A 130 -13.60 2.41 -0.25
C ARG A 130 -12.32 3.22 -0.42
N TYR A 131 -11.16 2.58 -0.44
CA TYR A 131 -9.87 3.24 -0.62
C TYR A 131 -9.58 3.63 -2.07
N ALA A 132 -10.43 3.25 -3.04
CA ALA A 132 -10.31 3.70 -4.42
C ALA A 132 -10.35 5.23 -4.55
N VAL A 133 -11.19 5.91 -3.75
CA VAL A 133 -11.28 7.39 -3.76
C VAL A 133 -9.99 8.04 -3.25
N PRO A 134 -9.45 7.69 -2.06
CA PRO A 134 -8.12 8.12 -1.63
C PRO A 134 -7.01 7.83 -2.64
N VAL A 135 -6.97 6.63 -3.22
CA VAL A 135 -5.97 6.28 -4.24
C VAL A 135 -6.08 7.22 -5.44
N SER A 136 -7.28 7.38 -5.98
CA SER A 136 -7.58 8.24 -7.13
C SER A 136 -7.19 9.70 -6.89
N LEU A 137 -7.47 10.21 -5.70
CA LEU A 137 -7.17 11.59 -5.30
C LEU A 137 -5.66 11.91 -5.32
N TYR A 138 -4.80 10.91 -5.13
CA TYR A 138 -3.34 11.07 -5.05
C TYR A 138 -2.60 10.55 -6.29
N GLU A 139 -3.29 10.12 -7.34
CA GLU A 139 -2.66 9.62 -8.57
C GLU A 139 -1.72 10.66 -9.22
N ARG A 140 -2.10 11.95 -9.17
CA ARG A 140 -1.34 13.07 -9.74
C ARG A 140 -0.52 13.87 -8.72
N GLY A 141 -0.33 13.32 -7.53
CA GLY A 141 0.33 13.99 -6.42
C GLY A 141 -0.65 14.68 -5.46
N PRO A 142 -0.18 15.62 -4.62
CA PRO A 142 -0.96 16.16 -3.52
C PRO A 142 -2.20 16.94 -3.98
N PRO A 143 -3.38 16.74 -3.36
CA PRO A 143 -4.60 17.47 -3.67
C PRO A 143 -4.59 18.90 -3.15
N THR A 144 -5.48 19.73 -3.70
CA THR A 144 -5.87 21.00 -3.07
C THR A 144 -6.77 20.70 -1.88
N VAL A 145 -6.46 21.29 -0.71
CA VAL A 145 -7.21 21.07 0.53
C VAL A 145 -7.85 22.36 1.01
N ILE A 146 -9.15 22.29 1.30
CA ILE A 146 -9.93 23.40 1.86
C ILE A 146 -10.57 22.94 3.16
N ASN A 147 -10.23 23.62 4.25
CA ASN A 147 -10.90 23.43 5.53
C ASN A 147 -12.21 24.23 5.55
N ASN A 148 -13.34 23.51 5.46
CA ASN A 148 -14.65 24.13 5.61
C ASN A 148 -15.06 24.10 7.08
N LYS A 149 -14.96 25.25 7.74
CA LYS A 149 -15.50 25.45 9.09
C LYS A 149 -17.01 25.63 9.01
N THR A 150 -17.76 24.53 9.02
CA THR A 150 -19.23 24.56 9.13
C THR A 150 -19.64 24.67 10.60
N GLY A 151 -19.62 25.89 11.15
CA GLY A 151 -20.13 26.13 12.51
C GLY A 151 -19.26 25.56 13.65
N ALA A 152 -19.89 25.37 14.82
CA ALA A 152 -19.20 25.31 16.12
C ALA A 152 -18.53 23.98 16.51
N SER A 153 -18.64 22.89 15.74
CA SER A 153 -18.05 21.60 16.16
C SER A 153 -17.48 20.71 15.06
N ASP A 154 -17.99 20.77 13.82
CA ASP A 154 -17.63 19.77 12.80
C ASP A 154 -16.74 20.41 11.72
N SER A 155 -15.43 20.18 11.84
CA SER A 155 -14.48 20.62 10.82
C SER A 155 -14.30 19.51 9.78
N MET A 156 -14.72 19.79 8.54
CA MET A 156 -14.58 18.88 7.41
C MET A 156 -13.52 19.40 6.45
N LEU A 157 -12.60 18.53 6.04
CA LEU A 157 -11.70 18.81 4.94
C LEU A 157 -12.35 18.42 3.63
N LYS A 158 -12.37 19.34 2.67
CA LYS A 158 -12.68 19.02 1.27
C LYS A 158 -11.39 19.01 0.48
N LEU A 159 -11.18 17.93 -0.25
CA LEU A 159 -10.00 17.70 -1.06
C LEU A 159 -10.41 17.62 -2.53
N TYR A 160 -9.60 18.24 -3.40
CA TYR A 160 -9.84 18.34 -4.82
C TYR A 160 -8.58 17.98 -5.59
N ASN A 161 -8.69 17.08 -6.55
CA ASN A 161 -7.63 16.78 -7.50
C ASN A 161 -8.22 16.22 -8.81
N SER A 162 -7.37 15.64 -9.65
CA SER A 162 -7.78 14.79 -10.77
C SER A 162 -7.07 13.45 -10.73
N ASP A 163 -7.73 12.41 -11.24
CA ASP A 163 -7.13 11.10 -11.47
C ASP A 163 -6.10 11.15 -12.62
N SER A 164 -5.44 10.03 -12.91
CA SER A 164 -4.47 9.89 -14.01
C SER A 164 -5.06 10.13 -15.41
N SER A 165 -6.39 10.13 -15.56
CA SER A 165 -7.13 10.39 -16.79
C SER A 165 -7.70 11.80 -16.88
N ASP A 166 -7.24 12.72 -16.02
CA ASP A 166 -7.71 14.11 -15.90
C ASP A 166 -9.18 14.26 -15.44
N ASN A 167 -9.82 13.20 -14.93
CA ASN A 167 -11.17 13.33 -14.37
C ASN A 167 -11.12 13.96 -12.98
N PRO A 168 -12.03 14.88 -12.63
CA PRO A 168 -12.05 15.51 -11.31
C PRO A 168 -12.41 14.51 -10.21
N VAL A 169 -11.64 14.53 -9.13
CA VAL A 169 -11.84 13.69 -7.94
C VAL A 169 -12.00 14.58 -6.73
N THR A 170 -13.01 14.29 -5.91
CA THR A 170 -13.25 15.02 -4.66
C THR A 170 -13.46 14.06 -3.50
N ALA A 171 -12.88 14.39 -2.35
CA ALA A 171 -13.09 13.64 -1.12
C ALA A 171 -13.45 14.59 0.02
N THR A 172 -14.18 14.07 1.01
CA THR A 172 -14.42 14.78 2.28
C THR A 172 -13.93 13.93 3.42
N ILE A 173 -13.14 14.51 4.32
CA ILE A 173 -12.61 13.82 5.50
C ILE A 173 -13.08 14.56 6.74
N PRO A 174 -13.79 13.89 7.66
CA PRO A 174 -14.03 14.42 9.00
C PRO A 174 -12.72 14.52 9.77
N LEU A 175 -12.46 15.65 10.44
CA LEU A 175 -11.30 15.82 11.33
C LEU A 175 -11.50 15.18 12.71
N GLU A 176 -12.32 14.13 12.78
CA GLU A 176 -12.53 13.35 13.98
C GLU A 176 -11.34 12.42 14.22
N GLU A 177 -10.92 12.31 15.48
CA GLU A 177 -9.77 11.51 15.87
C GLU A 177 -9.89 10.05 15.40
N GLU A 178 -11.07 9.46 15.59
CA GLU A 178 -11.36 8.08 15.17
C GLU A 178 -11.11 7.86 13.67
N GLN A 179 -11.40 8.84 12.83
CA GLN A 179 -11.17 8.74 11.38
C GLN A 179 -9.67 8.80 11.06
N VAL A 180 -8.90 9.64 11.75
CA VAL A 180 -7.45 9.70 11.54
C VAL A 180 -6.75 8.44 12.04
N VAL A 181 -7.18 7.93 13.20
CA VAL A 181 -6.67 6.66 13.75
C VAL A 181 -6.99 5.51 12.79
N ALA A 182 -8.21 5.43 12.28
CA ALA A 182 -8.60 4.40 11.31
C ALA A 182 -7.77 4.46 10.01
N LEU A 183 -7.39 5.65 9.55
CA LEU A 183 -6.45 5.78 8.42
C LEU A 183 -5.04 5.30 8.79
N GLY A 184 -4.59 5.55 10.02
CA GLY A 184 -3.32 5.05 10.55
C GLY A 184 -3.28 3.52 10.60
N ASP A 185 -4.32 2.91 11.19
CA ASP A 185 -4.47 1.45 11.26
C ASP A 185 -4.46 0.82 9.86
N ALA A 186 -5.27 1.36 8.94
CA ALA A 186 -5.29 0.88 7.56
C ALA A 186 -3.94 1.04 6.84
N THR A 187 -3.20 2.11 7.15
CA THR A 187 -1.83 2.28 6.62
C THR A 187 -0.92 1.17 7.13
N GLY A 188 -0.98 0.85 8.42
CA GLY A 188 -0.24 -0.25 9.02
C GLY A 188 -0.58 -1.60 8.40
N ASP A 189 -1.87 -1.88 8.19
CA ASP A 189 -2.35 -3.11 7.55
C ASP A 189 -1.80 -3.26 6.13
N PHE A 190 -1.98 -2.23 5.28
CA PHE A 190 -1.52 -2.28 3.89
C PHE A 190 -0.02 -2.48 3.78
N VAL A 191 0.73 -1.81 4.65
CA VAL A 191 2.18 -1.93 4.69
C VAL A 191 2.59 -3.33 5.16
N THR A 192 1.94 -3.87 6.20
CA THR A 192 2.20 -5.22 6.71
C THR A 192 1.95 -6.25 5.63
N TRP A 193 0.80 -6.21 4.96
CA TRP A 193 0.46 -7.15 3.90
C TRP A 193 1.44 -7.08 2.73
N ALA A 194 1.79 -5.87 2.28
CA ALA A 194 2.75 -5.69 1.18
C ALA A 194 4.11 -6.28 1.53
N ARG A 195 4.55 -6.09 2.79
CA ARG A 195 5.84 -6.59 3.27
C ARG A 195 5.85 -8.09 3.44
N ASP A 196 4.79 -8.68 3.97
CA ASP A 196 4.74 -10.13 4.16
C ASP A 196 4.74 -10.87 2.82
N PHE A 197 3.96 -10.39 1.84
CA PHE A 197 3.94 -10.97 0.50
C PHE A 197 5.28 -10.81 -0.22
N LEU A 198 5.87 -9.62 -0.20
CA LEU A 198 7.16 -9.39 -0.86
C LEU A 198 8.31 -10.10 -0.12
N GLY A 199 8.30 -10.11 1.21
CA GLY A 199 9.31 -10.76 2.04
C GLY A 199 9.36 -12.26 1.79
N THR A 200 8.19 -12.91 1.75
CA THR A 200 8.09 -14.34 1.42
C THR A 200 8.66 -14.64 0.03
N TYR A 201 8.39 -13.79 -0.96
CA TYR A 201 8.99 -13.95 -2.28
C TYR A 201 10.52 -13.84 -2.24
N ILE A 202 11.06 -12.86 -1.51
CA ILE A 202 12.51 -12.66 -1.34
C ILE A 202 13.15 -13.89 -0.69
N ASP A 203 12.60 -14.37 0.43
CA ASP A 203 13.10 -15.55 1.16
C ASP A 203 13.12 -16.81 0.27
N GLY A 204 12.06 -16.99 -0.53
CA GLY A 204 11.97 -18.08 -1.50
C GLY A 204 13.06 -18.00 -2.58
N LYS A 205 13.36 -16.79 -3.07
CA LYS A 205 14.44 -16.58 -4.06
C LYS A 205 15.82 -16.80 -3.48
N GLU A 206 16.07 -16.36 -2.25
CA GLU A 206 17.33 -16.57 -1.55
C GLU A 206 17.64 -18.05 -1.33
N SER A 207 16.63 -18.80 -0.91
CA SER A 207 16.73 -20.26 -0.72
C SER A 207 17.05 -20.98 -2.04
N GLN A 208 16.43 -20.57 -3.15
CA GLN A 208 16.70 -21.13 -4.48
C GLN A 208 18.15 -20.89 -4.93
N ILE A 209 18.67 -19.68 -4.73
CA ILE A 209 20.05 -19.31 -5.12
C ILE A 209 21.08 -20.08 -4.27
N THR A 210 20.82 -20.21 -2.97
CA THR A 210 21.69 -20.95 -2.04
C THR A 210 21.79 -22.43 -2.44
N ASN A 211 20.65 -23.09 -2.65
CA ASN A 211 20.59 -24.49 -3.06
C ASN A 211 21.27 -24.74 -4.42
N GLN A 212 21.14 -23.81 -5.37
CA GLN A 212 21.82 -23.91 -6.68
C GLN A 212 23.35 -23.80 -6.55
N SER A 213 23.83 -23.00 -5.61
CA SER A 213 25.26 -22.81 -5.36
C SER A 213 25.87 -24.06 -4.71
N GLU A 214 25.16 -24.72 -3.79
CA GLU A 214 25.59 -25.96 -3.15
C GLU A 214 25.61 -27.16 -4.11
N LEU A 215 24.73 -27.19 -5.12
CA LEU A 215 24.71 -28.25 -6.13
C LEU A 215 25.80 -28.10 -7.20
N GLN A 216 26.44 -26.94 -7.29
CA GLN A 216 27.50 -26.63 -8.28
C GLN A 216 28.92 -26.63 -7.68
N GLY A 217 29.05 -26.71 -6.35
CA GLY A 217 30.32 -26.79 -5.62
C GLY A 217 30.69 -28.22 -5.25
#